data_AF-A0A359MYL1-F1
#
_entry.id   AF-A0A359MYL1-F1
#
_cell.length_a   1.000
_cell.length_b   1.000
_cell.length_c   1.000
_cell.angle_alpha   90.00
_cell.angle_beta   90.00
_cell.angle_gamma   90.00
#
_symmetry.space_group_name_H-M   'P 1'
#
loop_
_entity.id
_entity.type
_entity.pdbx_description
1 polymer ?
#
loop_
_entity_poly.entity_id
_entity_poly.type
_entity_poly.pdbx_seq_one_letter_code
_entity_poly.pdbx_strand_id
1 'polypeptide(L)'
;MINFTKNNLLNFAYKQELGQISKKTLTKNTQISILEKLGYEYNKKSDIIFECYDISHISGNFTVASRSVIVNGKSDTSKYKKYKLKTIAE
;
A
#
# COMPACT_ATOMS: atom_id res chain seq x y z
N MET A 1 -21.50 -25.56 -5.30
CA MET A 1 -20.43 -25.72 -6.33
C MET A 1 -20.18 -24.46 -7.14
N ILE A 2 -21.19 -23.83 -7.77
CA ILE A 2 -21.02 -22.63 -8.62
C ILE A 2 -20.34 -21.45 -7.91
N ASN A 3 -20.77 -21.11 -6.67
CA ASN A 3 -20.15 -20.01 -5.92
C ASN A 3 -18.69 -20.27 -5.56
N PHE A 4 -18.33 -21.51 -5.25
CA PHE A 4 -16.95 -21.89 -4.97
C PHE A 4 -16.06 -21.69 -6.21
N THR A 5 -16.52 -22.13 -7.38
CA THR A 5 -15.81 -21.93 -8.64
C THR A 5 -15.67 -20.44 -8.98
N LYS A 6 -16.74 -19.65 -8.82
CA LYS A 6 -16.71 -18.20 -9.05
C LYS A 6 -15.71 -17.49 -8.12
N ASN A 7 -15.74 -17.80 -6.83
CA ASN A 7 -14.84 -17.19 -5.84
C ASN A 7 -13.38 -17.54 -6.14
N ASN A 8 -13.10 -18.79 -6.51
CA ASN A 8 -11.74 -19.20 -6.86
C ASN A 8 -11.24 -18.52 -8.13
N LEU A 9 -12.10 -18.41 -9.15
CA LEU A 9 -11.77 -17.70 -10.39
C LEU A 9 -11.48 -16.22 -10.12
N LEU A 10 -12.31 -15.56 -9.31
CA LEU A 10 -12.13 -14.16 -8.92
C LEU A 10 -10.81 -13.97 -8.14
N ASN A 11 -10.55 -14.84 -7.16
CA ASN A 11 -9.31 -14.81 -6.39
C ASN A 11 -8.08 -15.02 -7.27
N PHE A 12 -8.16 -15.91 -8.26
CA PHE A 12 -7.08 -16.14 -9.20
C PHE A 12 -6.81 -14.90 -10.07
N ALA A 13 -7.85 -14.33 -10.67
CA ALA A 13 -7.74 -13.11 -11.48
C ALA A 13 -7.17 -11.95 -10.65
N TYR A 14 -7.67 -11.76 -9.42
CA TYR A 14 -7.18 -10.73 -8.51
C TYR A 14 -5.69 -10.92 -8.16
N LYS A 15 -5.26 -12.13 -7.81
CA LYS A 15 -3.85 -12.44 -7.56
C LYS A 15 -2.97 -12.22 -8.78
N GLN A 16 -3.46 -12.58 -9.97
CA GLN A 16 -2.74 -12.38 -11.23
C GLN A 16 -2.56 -10.88 -11.52
N GLU A 17 -3.60 -10.08 -11.32
CA GLU A 17 -3.55 -8.62 -11.50
C GLU A 17 -2.57 -7.97 -10.51
N LEU A 18 -2.66 -8.31 -9.23
CA LEU A 18 -1.71 -7.83 -8.21
C LEU A 18 -0.26 -8.23 -8.53
N GLY A 19 -0.04 -9.46 -9.00
CA GLY A 19 1.29 -9.94 -9.39
C GLY A 19 1.88 -9.17 -10.58
N GLN A 20 1.05 -8.65 -11.48
CA GLN A 20 1.52 -7.78 -12.57
C GLN A 20 1.90 -6.38 -12.05
N ILE A 21 1.16 -5.85 -11.07
CA ILE A 21 1.47 -4.57 -10.44
C ILE A 21 2.81 -4.67 -9.69
N SER A 22 3.07 -5.77 -8.96
CA SER A 22 4.30 -5.92 -8.18
C SER A 22 5.57 -6.06 -9.04
N LYS A 23 5.44 -6.56 -10.27
CA LYS A 23 6.56 -6.74 -11.21
C LYS A 23 6.89 -5.49 -12.02
N LYS A 24 5.99 -4.51 -12.08
CA LYS A 24 6.24 -3.25 -12.77
C LYS A 24 7.28 -2.43 -12.01
N THR A 25 8.16 -1.77 -12.75
CA THR A 25 9.03 -0.74 -12.19
C THR A 25 8.18 0.32 -11.49
N LEU A 26 8.53 0.64 -10.25
CA LEU A 26 7.87 1.70 -9.51
C LEU A 26 8.24 3.05 -10.15
N THR A 27 7.25 3.70 -10.77
CA THR A 27 7.38 4.98 -11.47
C THR A 27 6.21 5.90 -11.08
N LYS A 28 6.31 7.20 -11.41
CA LYS A 28 5.19 8.13 -11.24
C LYS A 28 3.92 7.64 -11.96
N ASN A 29 4.07 7.08 -13.16
CA ASN A 29 2.96 6.53 -13.94
C ASN A 29 2.32 5.31 -13.24
N THR A 30 3.12 4.52 -12.52
CA THR A 30 2.59 3.42 -11.70
C THR A 30 1.66 3.96 -10.62
N GLN A 31 2.06 5.01 -9.89
CA GLN A 31 1.20 5.65 -8.88
C GLN A 31 -0.06 6.27 -9.50
N ILE A 32 0.06 6.94 -10.65
CA ILE A 32 -1.09 7.48 -11.40
C ILE A 32 -2.09 6.37 -11.74
N SER A 33 -1.62 5.26 -12.33
CA SER A 33 -2.50 4.16 -12.71
C SER A 33 -3.23 3.53 -11.51
N ILE A 34 -2.62 3.56 -10.32
CA ILE A 34 -3.25 3.10 -9.08
C ILE A 34 -4.34 4.10 -8.66
N LEU A 35 -4.06 5.41 -8.68
CA LEU A 35 -5.05 6.44 -8.34
C LEU A 35 -6.26 6.39 -9.28
N GLU A 36 -6.04 6.25 -10.58
CA GLU A 36 -7.10 6.11 -11.59
C GLU A 36 -7.98 4.89 -11.32
N LYS A 37 -7.37 3.73 -11.04
CA LYS A 37 -8.11 2.50 -10.69
C LYS A 37 -8.92 2.63 -9.40
N LEU A 38 -8.41 3.40 -8.44
CA LEU A 38 -9.08 3.66 -7.17
C LEU A 38 -10.09 4.81 -7.25
N GLY A 39 -10.17 5.53 -8.37
CA GLY A 39 -11.09 6.65 -8.57
C GLY A 39 -10.66 7.95 -7.86
N TYR A 40 -9.38 8.12 -7.55
CA TYR A 40 -8.86 9.35 -6.94
C TYR A 40 -8.45 10.37 -7.99
N GLU A 41 -8.85 11.63 -7.78
CA GLU A 41 -8.32 12.77 -8.53
C GLU A 41 -6.90 13.11 -8.07
N TYR A 42 -6.09 13.63 -8.98
CA TYR A 42 -4.72 14.04 -8.68
C TYR A 42 -4.27 15.20 -9.55
N ASN A 43 -3.36 16.03 -9.01
CA ASN A 43 -2.77 17.11 -9.78
C ASN A 43 -1.54 16.62 -10.56
N LYS A 44 -1.59 16.69 -11.88
CA LYS A 44 -0.50 16.27 -12.76
C LYS A 44 0.81 17.05 -12.56
N LYS A 45 0.73 18.31 -12.10
CA LYS A 45 1.88 19.20 -11.89
C LYS A 45 2.56 19.00 -10.54
N SER A 46 1.88 18.40 -9.56
CA SER A 46 2.47 18.14 -8.24
C SER A 46 3.18 16.79 -8.20
N ASP A 47 3.96 16.60 -7.14
CA ASP A 47 4.44 15.29 -6.76
C ASP A 47 3.28 14.42 -6.28
N ILE A 48 3.38 13.12 -6.56
CA ILE A 48 2.46 12.11 -6.04
C ILE A 48 3.18 11.39 -4.91
N ILE A 49 2.60 11.47 -3.71
CA ILE A 49 3.19 10.93 -2.49
C ILE A 49 2.26 9.87 -1.95
N PHE A 50 2.74 8.64 -1.85
CA PHE A 50 2.06 7.57 -1.14
C PHE A 50 2.78 7.36 0.20
N GLU A 51 2.04 7.52 1.29
CA GLU A 51 2.50 7.13 2.63
C GLU A 51 1.84 5.81 3.02
N CYS A 52 2.65 4.79 3.32
CA CYS A 52 2.16 3.48 3.69
C CYS A 52 2.51 3.23 5.16
N TYR A 53 1.49 2.94 5.98
CA TYR A 53 1.63 2.67 7.40
C TYR A 53 1.44 1.17 7.65
N ASP A 54 2.43 0.55 8.27
CA ASP A 54 2.38 -0.83 8.74
C ASP A 54 2.34 -0.85 10.27
N ILE A 55 1.35 -1.51 10.86
CA ILE A 55 1.16 -1.62 12.31
C ILE A 55 1.49 -3.05 12.71
N SER A 56 2.60 -3.22 13.43
CA SER A 56 3.04 -4.51 13.92
C SER A 56 2.78 -4.63 15.41
N HIS A 57 2.09 -5.70 15.81
CA HIS A 57 1.98 -6.11 17.21
C HIS A 57 3.08 -7.13 17.52
N ILE A 58 4.08 -6.71 18.28
CA ILE A 58 5.06 -7.66 18.83
C ILE A 58 4.41 -8.26 20.08
N SER A 59 4.07 -9.55 20.01
CA SER A 59 3.35 -10.32 21.04
C SER A 59 3.81 -9.98 22.46
N GLY A 60 3.04 -9.16 23.17
CA GLY A 60 3.15 -8.94 24.61
C GLY A 60 3.18 -7.49 25.08
N ASN A 61 4.01 -6.60 24.53
CA ASN A 61 4.34 -5.35 25.25
C ASN A 61 4.57 -4.08 24.42
N PHE A 62 4.75 -4.18 23.09
CA PHE A 62 5.10 -3.01 22.27
C PHE A 62 4.38 -3.04 20.92
N THR A 63 3.44 -2.12 20.72
CA THR A 63 2.88 -1.85 19.39
C THR A 63 3.76 -0.83 18.69
N VAL A 64 4.26 -1.18 17.51
CA VAL A 64 5.10 -0.29 16.69
C VAL A 64 4.40 -0.10 15.35
N ALA A 65 4.28 1.15 14.93
CA ALA A 65 3.91 1.47 13.56
C ALA A 65 5.14 1.94 12.79
N SER A 66 5.20 1.63 11.50
CA SER A 66 6.22 2.14 10.60
C SER A 66 5.58 2.79 9.39
N ARG A 67 6.15 3.92 8.94
CA ARG A 67 5.74 4.62 7.74
C ARG A 67 6.83 4.55 6.70
N SER A 68 6.50 4.01 5.54
CA SER A 68 7.28 4.17 4.32
C SER A 68 6.66 5.24 3.42
N VAL A 69 7.48 5.88 2.61
CA VAL A 69 7.08 6.98 1.73
C VAL A 69 7.58 6.72 0.32
N ILE A 70 6.69 6.81 -0.67
CA ILE A 70 7.01 6.71 -2.10
C ILE A 70 6.65 8.04 -2.76
N VAL A 71 7.64 8.70 -3.36
CA VAL A 71 7.48 9.97 -4.10
C VAL A 71 7.74 9.71 -5.58
N ASN A 72 6.73 9.95 -6.42
CA ASN A 72 6.80 9.76 -7.88
C ASN A 72 7.35 8.37 -8.28
N GLY A 73 6.95 7.33 -7.55
CA GLY A 73 7.36 5.94 -7.75
C GLY A 73 8.71 5.56 -7.16
N LYS A 74 9.41 6.46 -6.46
CA LYS A 74 10.68 6.12 -5.79
C LYS A 74 10.52 6.15 -4.28
N SER A 75 11.07 5.15 -3.60
CA SER A 75 11.12 5.14 -2.14
C SER A 75 11.96 6.31 -1.64
N ASP A 76 11.37 7.13 -0.78
CA ASP A 76 12.04 8.24 -0.10
C ASP A 76 12.35 7.82 1.34
N THR A 77 13.46 7.11 1.51
CA THR A 77 13.88 6.54 2.80
C THR A 77 14.19 7.61 3.84
N SER A 78 14.53 8.83 3.41
CA SER A 78 14.77 9.97 4.30
C SER A 78 13.51 10.38 5.09
N LYS A 79 12.32 10.07 4.55
CA LYS A 79 11.01 10.36 5.16
C LYS A 79 10.42 9.19 5.93
N TYR A 80 11.12 8.05 5.98
CA TYR A 80 10.64 6.88 6.73
C TYR A 80 10.62 7.20 8.22
N LYS A 81 9.61 6.68 8.92
CA LYS A 81 9.44 6.94 10.35
C LYS A 81 8.93 5.72 11.09
N LYS A 82 9.48 5.45 12.27
CA LYS A 82 8.94 4.47 13.21
C LYS A 82 8.25 5.21 14.35
N TYR A 83 7.07 4.73 14.72
CA TYR A 83 6.24 5.28 15.79
C TYR A 83 6.10 4.19 16.86
N LYS A 84 6.57 4.49 18.07
CA LYS A 84 6.25 3.68 19.25
C LYS A 84 4.86 4.08 19.71
N LEU A 85 3.89 3.19 19.59
CA LEU A 85 2.53 3.44 20.03
C LEU A 85 2.45 3.15 21.53
N LYS A 86 1.88 4.09 22.29
CA LYS A 86 1.62 3.92 23.71
C LYS A 86 0.16 3.53 23.89
N THR A 87 -0.09 2.53 24.72
CA THR A 87 -1.45 2.23 25.19
C THR A 87 -1.89 3.37 26.10
N ILE A 88 -3.07 3.92 25.86
CA ILE A 88 -3.70 4.89 26.75
C ILE A 88 -4.40 4.06 27.83
N ALA A 89 -4.16 4.35 29.11
CA ALA A 89 -4.93 3.75 30.19
C ALA A 89 -6.34 4.37 30.16
N GLU A 90 -7.38 3.53 30.20
CA GLU A 90 -8.78 3.96 30.36
C GLU A 90 -9.03 4.65 31.70
#